data_AF-A0A5J4JS02-F1
#
_entry.id   AF-A0A5J4JS02-F1
#
_cell.length_a   1.000
_cell.length_b   1.000
_cell.length_c   1.000
_cell.angle_alpha   90.00
_cell.angle_beta   90.00
_cell.angle_gamma   90.00
#
_symmetry.space_group_name_H-M   'P 1'
#
loop_
_entity.id
_entity.type
_entity.pdbx_description
1 polymer ?
#
loop_
_entity_poly.entity_id
_entity_poly.type
_entity_poly.pdbx_seq_one_letter_code
_entity_poly.pdbx_strand_id
1 'polypeptide(L)' 'MIDELLRTYNEWNQKKIAFENFDSFIAITTPFVDMHNDYIQLFLSKEKNQYIISDDGYTINELSILGVDIKSSKKKKRIF' A
#
# COMPACT_ATOMS: atom_id res chain seq x y z
N MET A 1 22.84 -16.36 -6.10
CA MET A 1 23.09 -14.89 -6.15
C MET A 1 21.79 -14.11 -6.34
N ILE A 2 21.05 -14.27 -7.45
CA ILE A 2 19.78 -13.55 -7.67
C ILE A 2 18.70 -13.97 -6.65
N ASP A 3 18.53 -15.27 -6.40
CA ASP A 3 17.51 -15.77 -5.46
C ASP A 3 17.76 -15.34 -4.01
N GLU A 4 19.03 -15.22 -3.64
CA GLU A 4 19.45 -14.76 -2.32
C GLU A 4 19.18 -13.26 -2.13
N LEU A 5 19.39 -12.46 -3.18
CA LEU A 5 19.03 -11.04 -3.18
C LEU A 5 17.51 -10.88 -3.08
N LEU A 6 16.75 -11.67 -3.83
CA LEU A 6 15.28 -11.64 -3.80
C LEU A 6 14.75 -12.03 -2.41
N ARG A 7 15.31 -13.07 -1.80
CA ARG A 7 14.97 -13.50 -0.44
C ARG A 7 15.26 -12.40 0.57
N THR A 8 16.47 -11.84 0.54
CA THR A 8 16.89 -10.78 1.47
C THR A 8 16.00 -9.54 1.34
N TYR A 9 15.67 -9.15 0.11
CA TYR A 9 14.77 -8.03 -0.16
C TYR A 9 13.36 -8.28 0.39
N ASN A 10 12.81 -9.47 0.17
CA ASN A 10 11.49 -9.84 0.68
C ASN A 10 11.46 -9.90 2.22
N GLU A 11 12.49 -10.45 2.84
CA GLU A 11 12.63 -10.48 4.30
C GLU A 11 12.74 -9.07 4.89
N TRP A 12 13.52 -8.19 4.26
CA TRP A 12 13.61 -6.79 4.65
C TRP A 12 12.26 -6.10 4.56
N ASN A 13 11.53 -6.31 3.45
CA ASN A 13 10.20 -5.74 3.23
C ASN A 13 9.21 -6.22 4.31
N GLN A 14 9.15 -7.53 4.58
CA GLN A 14 8.25 -8.08 5.59
C GLN A 14 8.54 -7.56 7.00
N LYS A 15 9.81 -7.42 7.37
CA LYS A 15 10.22 -6.90 8.69
C LYS A 15 9.87 -5.43 8.91
N LYS A 16 9.60 -4.68 7.84
CA LYS A 16 9.35 -3.25 7.90
C LYS A 16 7.88 -2.87 7.72
N ILE A 17 7.02 -3.84 7.40
CA ILE A 17 5.58 -3.63 7.46
C ILE A 17 5.15 -3.66 8.93
N ALA A 18 4.49 -2.59 9.38
CA ALA A 18 3.93 -2.50 10.72
C ALA A 18 2.40 -2.52 10.66
N PHE A 19 1.77 -3.16 11.66
CA PHE A 19 0.32 -3.27 11.79
C PHE A 19 -0.12 -2.69 13.12
N GLU A 20 -1.14 -1.83 13.09
CA GLU A 20 -1.77 -1.27 14.28
C GLU A 20 -3.28 -1.54 14.22
N ASN A 21 -3.82 -2.13 15.28
CA ASN A 21 -5.23 -2.52 15.34
C ASN A 21 -6.04 -1.43 16.03
N PHE A 22 -7.11 -0.99 15.38
CA PHE A 22 -8.14 -0.10 15.93
C PHE A 22 -9.47 -0.86 15.98
N ASP A 23 -10.47 -0.29 16.68
CA ASP A 23 -11.77 -0.94 16.87
C ASP A 23 -12.47 -1.30 15.56
N SER A 24 -12.29 -0.50 14.51
CA SER A 24 -13.00 -0.63 13.23
C SER A 24 -12.12 -0.96 12.02
N PHE A 25 -10.80 -0.86 12.15
CA PHE A 25 -9.85 -1.09 11.06
C PHE A 25 -8.45 -1.46 11.57
N ILE A 26 -7.59 -1.89 10.65
CA ILE A 26 -6.16 -2.12 10.87
C ILE A 26 -5.40 -1.11 10.01
N ALA A 27 -4.53 -0.31 10.63
CA ALA A 27 -3.56 0.50 9.90
C ALA A 27 -2.33 -0.35 9.56
N ILE A 28 -1.87 -0.23 8.32
CA ILE A 28 -0.75 -0.96 7.75
C ILE A 28 0.24 0.08 7.26
N THR A 29 1.37 0.23 7.96
CA THR A 29 2.47 1.09 7.52
C THR A 29 3.41 0.27 6.63
N THR A 30 3.59 0.69 5.38
CA THR A 30 4.48 0.02 4.43
C THR A 30 5.90 0.61 4.48
N PRO A 31 6.94 -0.11 4.04
CA PRO A 31 8.30 0.45 3.94
C PRO A 31 8.51 1.39 2.75
N PHE A 32 7.46 1.67 1.96
CA PHE A 32 7.54 2.56 0.82
C PHE A 32 7.24 3.98 1.28
N VAL A 33 7.96 4.95 0.72
CA VAL A 33 7.78 6.37 1.03
C VAL A 33 7.18 7.12 -0.16
N ASP A 34 6.42 8.16 0.13
CA ASP A 34 5.90 9.11 -0.85
C ASP A 34 6.96 10.17 -1.25
N MET A 35 6.54 11.21 -1.98
CA MET A 35 7.43 12.31 -2.38
C MET A 35 7.81 13.26 -1.24
N HIS A 36 7.11 13.18 -0.10
CA HIS A 36 7.38 13.92 1.12
C HIS A 36 8.29 13.15 2.08
N ASN A 37 8.63 11.90 1.75
CA ASN A 37 9.37 10.93 2.57
C ASN A 37 8.56 10.38 3.76
N ASP A 38 7.23 10.47 3.69
CA ASP A 38 6.33 9.82 4.63
C ASP A 38 6.05 8.39 4.18
N TYR A 39 5.93 7.47 5.13
CA TYR A 39 5.60 6.08 4.81
C TYR A 39 4.17 5.98 4.27
N ILE A 40 4.00 5.25 3.16
CA ILE A 40 2.69 4.95 2.60
C ILE A 40 1.93 4.06 3.59
N GLN A 41 0.77 4.57 4.05
CA GLN A 41 -0.14 3.87 4.94
C GLN A 41 -1.36 3.34 4.19
N LEU A 42 -1.82 2.17 4.61
CA LEU A 42 -3.05 1.55 4.13
C LEU A 42 -3.95 1.20 5.32
N PHE A 43 -5.25 1.23 5.11
CA PHE A 43 -6.26 0.97 6.12
C PHE A 43 -7.13 -0.18 5.64
N LEU A 44 -7.12 -1.26 6.40
CA LEU A 44 -7.92 -2.45 6.15
C LEU A 44 -9.11 -2.47 7.10
N SER A 45 -10.33 -2.40 6.55
CA SER A 45 -11.56 -2.60 7.31
C SER A 45 -12.31 -3.83 6.78
N LYS A 46 -13.19 -4.39 7.62
CA LYS A 46 -14.08 -5.49 7.22
C LYS A 46 -15.52 -4.99 7.27
N GLU A 47 -16.18 -4.99 6.13
CA GLU A 47 -17.59 -4.67 6.02
C GLU A 47 -18.38 -5.91 5.62
N LYS A 48 -19.27 -6.39 6.50
CA LYS A 48 -20.08 -7.60 6.28
C LYS A 48 -19.22 -8.80 5.83
N ASN A 49 -19.17 -9.06 4.52
CA ASN A 49 -18.47 -10.18 3.91
C ASN A 49 -17.34 -9.76 2.94
N GLN A 50 -16.92 -8.49 2.98
CA GLN A 50 -15.84 -7.96 2.15
C GLN A 50 -14.78 -7.28 3.01
N TYR A 51 -13.54 -7.34 2.54
CA TYR A 51 -12.44 -6.53 3.05
C TYR A 51 -12.30 -5.29 2.17
N ILE A 52 -12.16 -4.14 2.80
CA ILE A 52 -11.93 -2.86 2.13
C ILE A 52 -10.54 -2.40 2.50
N ILE A 53 -9.77 -2.03 1.48
CA ILE A 53 -8.47 -1.39 1.64
C ILE A 53 -8.61 0.04 1.13
N SER A 54 -8.16 0.98 1.95
CA SER A 54 -8.12 2.42 1.66
C SER A 54 -6.72 2.97 1.94
N ASP A 55 -6.33 4.06 1.29
CA ASP A 55 -5.15 4.87 1.64
C ASP A 55 -5.54 6.17 2.38
N ASP A 56 -6.79 6.24 2.87
CA ASP A 56 -7.43 7.44 3.43
C ASP A 56 -7.40 8.65 2.47
N GLY A 57 -7.27 8.38 1.17
CA GLY A 57 -7.20 9.39 0.13
C GLY A 57 -5.88 10.16 0.06
N TYR A 58 -4.88 9.82 0.87
CA TYR A 58 -3.61 10.56 0.90
C TYR A 58 -2.78 10.33 -0.38
N THR A 59 -2.39 9.08 -0.63
CA THR A 59 -1.51 8.71 -1.76
C THR A 59 -2.21 8.88 -3.11
N ILE A 60 -3.46 8.43 -3.22
CA ILE A 60 -4.21 8.45 -4.48
C ILE A 60 -4.55 9.88 -4.91
N ASN A 61 -4.92 10.76 -3.97
CA ASN A 61 -5.21 12.14 -4.30
C ASN A 61 -3.95 12.91 -4.70
N GLU A 62 -2.84 12.72 -3.98
CA GLU A 62 -1.55 13.32 -4.32
C GLU A 62 -1.11 12.94 -5.73
N LEU A 63 -1.12 11.63 -6.04
CA LEU A 63 -0.80 11.15 -7.39
C LEU A 63 -1.73 11.75 -8.45
N SER A 64 -3.02 11.90 -8.14
CA SER A 64 -3.97 12.56 -9.05
C SER A 64 -3.63 14.03 -9.28
N ILE A 65 -3.21 14.77 -8.23
CA ILE A 65 -2.77 16.18 -8.34
C ILE A 65 -1.52 16.30 -9.21
N LEU A 66 -0.60 15.33 -9.10
CA LEU A 66 0.58 15.23 -9.96
C LEU A 66 0.25 14.82 -11.41
N GLY A 67 -1.02 14.62 -11.75
CA GLY A 67 -1.46 14.22 -13.09
C GLY A 67 -1.28 12.73 -13.40
N VAL A 68 -1.05 11.89 -12.40
CA VAL A 68 -0.94 10.43 -12.57
C VAL A 68 -2.33 9.81 -12.69
N ASP A 69 -2.65 9.30 -13.88
CA ASP A 69 -3.90 8.59 -14.10
C ASP A 69 -3.81 7.12 -13.69
N ILE A 70 -4.20 6.86 -12.43
CA ILE A 70 -4.27 5.51 -11.86
C ILE A 70 -5.50 4.74 -12.38
N LYS A 71 -6.57 5.43 -12.74
CA LYS A 71 -7.86 4.80 -13.08
C LYS A 71 -7.85 4.18 -14.49
N SER A 72 -7.18 4.82 -15.45
CA SER A 72 -7.11 4.31 -16.82
C SER A 72 -5.95 3.32 -17.06
N SER A 73 -5.09 3.10 -16.06
CA SER A 73 -3.90 2.24 -16.18
C SER A 73 -4.24 0.86 -16.74
N LYS A 74 -3.78 0.59 -17.98
CA LYS A 74 -3.93 -0.71 -18.66
C LYS A 74 -3.31 -1.86 -17.86
N LYS A 75 -2.26 -1.57 -17.08
CA LYS A 75 -1.58 -2.56 -16.23
C LYS A 75 -2.45 -2.94 -15.02
N LYS A 76 -3.17 -1.99 -14.41
CA LYS A 76 -4.12 -2.25 -13.32
C LYS A 76 -5.27 -3.16 -13.80
N LYS A 77 -5.84 -2.86 -14.97
CA LYS A 77 -6.90 -3.68 -15.59
C LYS A 77 -6.50 -5.12 -15.96
N ARG A 78 -5.20 -5.45 -15.94
CA ARG A 78 -4.69 -6.79 -16.24
C ARG A 78 -4.44 -7.62 -14.98
N ILE A 79 -4.36 -6.98 -13.82
CA ILE A 79 -4.07 -7.61 -12.52
C ILE A 79 -5.37 -7.98 -11.78
N PHE A 80 -6.48 -7.31 -12.12
CA PHE A 80 -7.85 -7.63 -11.71
C PHE A 80 -8.64 -8.14 -12.91
#